data_AF-A0A7C7TYD1-F1
#
_entry.id   AF-A0A7C7TYD1-F1
#
_cell.length_a   1.000
_cell.length_b   1.000
_cell.length_c   1.000
_cell.angle_alpha   90.00
_cell.angle_beta   90.00
_cell.angle_gamma   90.00
#
_symmetry.space_group_name_H-M   'P 1'
#
loop_
_entity.id
_entity.type
_entity.pdbx_description
1 polymer ?
#
loop_
_entity_poly.entity_id
_entity_poly.type
_entity_poly.pdbx_seq_one_letter_code
_entity_poly.pdbx_strand_id
1 'polypeptide(L)'
;MVDKGALLAELYQARFDGLKEIAIAYQLPKSGSVESLRARLIQHLILDQWDLSEDGINKLMNSEMGEILGVFGIKKSGSIRARRQRLYLHLYHDPKILLVEKLDDRTRDQLHAMCKVLELPLSGNKQALLVRIAGVLASQQGGWGKVKKSLRRPRGDIHLPNIPSPSEDSSQQGQTESGELLQNTVDEFVTEHPQGWTFEEETELRTGLAEEGLNPSLASISADIDLALRGETITEEVSVPPMNQSAQIVESESKHSLETEAALMEINSRNAEIESAGRDFLMISSTSDSEDLEVFISSLANHGFAIEVAAVRDSIRNTIMELDFRSQTEKTALHSTANSWTEREALRIFEGARNSLRAQLTDTLAAHPGDLVKARMAFEEVGRSLGLDLRIPSISGRLHALFDLHVDIGESQALQDPAIARRNRVLRILQHGTVHLQASECRTLDRIERNIAAFEELVETVLESSEGTFSDSQQALVIRFLESRGYDVNTATLRPRILACAGIIGSELGFISPNEIPRIAPGIIISDSQVDAIVIELQALADAFKPKKETAAKEPEQELAESVANAADHLIDVRAKIDRVDNILERLRI
;
A
#
# COMPACT_ATOMS: atom_id res chain seq x y z
N MET A 1 4.90 51.91 5.06
CA MET A 1 4.95 50.53 4.51
C MET A 1 3.52 50.10 4.28
N VAL A 2 3.15 49.67 3.08
CA VAL A 2 1.80 49.15 2.81
C VAL A 2 1.68 47.81 3.53
N ASP A 3 0.68 47.66 4.38
CA ASP A 3 0.39 46.37 5.02
C ASP A 3 -0.03 45.38 3.92
N LYS A 4 0.91 44.49 3.55
CA LYS A 4 0.71 43.51 2.48
C LYS A 4 -0.48 42.58 2.80
N GLY A 5 -0.78 42.34 4.08
CA GLY A 5 -1.93 41.54 4.51
C GLY A 5 -3.26 42.23 4.22
N ALA A 6 -3.38 43.52 4.54
CA ALA A 6 -4.57 44.31 4.24
C ALA A 6 -4.80 44.45 2.72
N LEU A 7 -3.73 44.66 1.96
CA LEU A 7 -3.79 44.73 0.49
C LEU A 7 -4.22 43.39 -0.13
N LEU A 8 -3.74 42.27 0.40
CA LEU A 8 -4.16 40.93 -0.04
C LEU A 8 -5.66 40.70 0.20
N ALA A 9 -6.16 41.11 1.37
CA ALA A 9 -7.58 41.03 1.69
C ALA A 9 -8.44 41.85 0.72
N GLU A 10 -7.99 43.07 0.39
CA GLU A 10 -8.64 43.95 -0.58
C GLU A 10 -8.65 43.32 -1.97
N LEU A 11 -7.52 42.78 -2.45
CA LEU A 11 -7.42 42.13 -3.75
C LEU A 11 -8.34 40.91 -3.88
N TYR A 12 -8.55 40.14 -2.81
CA TYR A 12 -9.48 39.01 -2.83
C TYR A 12 -10.95 39.43 -2.96
N GLN A 13 -11.35 40.52 -2.32
CA GLN A 13 -12.74 40.97 -2.23
C GLN A 13 -13.12 41.96 -3.35
N ALA A 14 -12.14 42.66 -3.92
CA ALA A 14 -12.35 43.66 -4.95
C ALA A 14 -13.08 43.11 -6.19
N ARG A 15 -14.02 43.92 -6.68
CA ARG A 15 -14.72 43.70 -7.96
C ARG A 15 -13.80 44.07 -9.12
N PHE A 16 -14.17 43.66 -10.33
CA PHE A 16 -13.34 43.84 -11.52
C PHE A 16 -12.95 45.30 -11.79
N ASP A 17 -13.86 46.25 -11.55
CA ASP A 17 -13.58 47.68 -11.76
C ASP A 17 -12.58 48.22 -10.73
N GLY A 18 -12.72 47.84 -9.45
CA GLY A 18 -11.74 48.18 -8.42
C GLY A 18 -10.36 47.57 -8.69
N LEU A 19 -10.30 46.33 -9.16
CA LEU A 19 -9.03 45.71 -9.59
C LEU A 19 -8.38 46.46 -10.77
N LYS A 20 -9.17 47.00 -11.71
CA LYS A 20 -8.64 47.83 -12.80
C LYS A 20 -8.11 49.16 -12.30
N GLU A 21 -8.78 49.80 -11.35
CA GLU A 21 -8.31 51.04 -10.73
C GLU A 21 -6.97 50.83 -10.02
N ILE A 22 -6.86 49.75 -9.25
CA ILE A 22 -5.59 49.33 -8.63
C ILE A 22 -4.53 49.06 -9.72
N ALA A 23 -4.87 48.34 -10.78
CA ALA A 23 -3.94 48.11 -11.88
C ALA A 23 -3.47 49.40 -12.59
N ILE A 24 -4.33 50.42 -12.70
CA ILE A 24 -3.93 51.75 -13.23
C ILE A 24 -2.96 52.44 -12.29
N ALA A 25 -3.26 52.43 -10.99
CA ALA A 25 -2.43 53.06 -9.97
C ALA A 25 -1.00 52.48 -9.97
N TYR A 26 -0.88 51.16 -10.18
CA TYR A 26 0.40 50.44 -10.23
C TYR A 26 0.94 50.21 -11.66
N GLN A 27 0.36 50.85 -12.69
CA GLN A 27 0.82 50.80 -14.09
C GLN A 27 0.89 49.38 -14.71
N LEU A 28 -0.01 48.49 -14.30
CA LEU A 28 -0.09 47.11 -14.79
C LEU A 28 -1.12 46.96 -15.93
N PRO A 29 -0.92 46.01 -16.87
CA PRO A 29 -1.83 45.80 -17.98
C PRO A 29 -3.18 45.26 -17.50
N LYS A 30 -4.27 45.82 -18.04
CA LYS A 30 -5.67 45.47 -17.72
C LYS A 30 -6.18 44.22 -18.47
N SER A 31 -5.30 43.47 -19.12
CA SER A 31 -5.67 42.36 -20.00
C SER A 31 -6.03 41.10 -19.22
N GLY A 32 -7.07 40.39 -19.66
CA GLY A 32 -7.46 39.08 -19.15
C GLY A 32 -8.73 39.05 -18.31
N SER A 33 -9.02 37.88 -17.76
CA SER A 33 -10.15 37.67 -16.86
C SER A 33 -9.95 38.36 -15.49
N VAL A 34 -11.03 38.50 -14.71
CA VAL A 34 -10.97 39.02 -13.32
C VAL A 34 -9.90 38.31 -12.49
N GLU A 35 -9.73 37.01 -12.71
CA GLU A 35 -8.81 36.15 -11.95
C GLU A 35 -7.38 36.27 -12.44
N SER A 36 -7.16 36.39 -13.75
CA SER A 36 -5.82 36.65 -14.31
C SER A 36 -5.31 38.03 -13.88
N LEU A 37 -6.19 39.04 -13.86
CA LEU A 37 -5.85 40.37 -13.37
C LEU A 37 -5.53 40.32 -11.86
N ARG A 38 -6.33 39.61 -11.05
CA ARG A 38 -6.05 39.42 -9.62
C ARG A 38 -4.74 38.68 -9.37
N ALA A 39 -4.47 37.58 -10.08
CA ALA A 39 -3.22 36.84 -9.96
C ALA A 39 -2.01 37.73 -10.31
N ARG A 40 -2.11 38.55 -11.36
CA ARG A 40 -1.08 39.51 -11.74
C ARG A 40 -0.84 40.58 -10.67
N LEU A 41 -1.90 41.11 -10.06
CA LEU A 41 -1.77 42.06 -8.95
C LEU A 41 -1.13 41.42 -7.71
N ILE A 42 -1.52 40.19 -7.36
CA ILE A 42 -0.92 39.46 -6.25
C ILE A 42 0.57 39.18 -6.53
N GLN A 43 0.92 38.79 -7.75
CA GLN A 43 2.30 38.58 -8.17
C GLN A 43 3.15 39.86 -8.00
N HIS A 44 2.67 41.01 -8.49
CA HIS A 44 3.48 42.23 -8.50
C HIS A 44 3.44 43.04 -7.20
N LEU A 45 2.37 42.94 -6.39
CA LEU A 45 2.18 43.78 -5.20
C LEU A 45 2.48 43.04 -3.90
N ILE A 46 2.38 41.71 -3.88
CA ILE A 46 2.48 40.91 -2.66
C ILE A 46 3.68 39.98 -2.74
N LEU A 47 3.81 39.26 -3.85
CA LEU A 47 4.92 38.35 -4.15
C LEU A 47 5.99 39.03 -5.03
N ASP A 48 6.21 40.33 -4.80
CA ASP A 48 7.17 41.17 -5.54
C ASP A 48 8.61 40.64 -5.46
N GLN A 49 8.93 39.95 -4.37
CA GLN A 49 10.26 39.40 -4.11
C GLN A 49 10.47 38.00 -4.74
N TRP A 50 9.41 37.30 -5.19
CA TRP A 50 9.51 35.94 -5.70
C TRP A 50 9.72 35.92 -7.22
N ASP A 51 10.70 35.14 -7.70
CA ASP A 51 10.86 34.88 -9.13
C ASP A 51 9.84 33.83 -9.60
N LEU A 52 8.69 34.32 -10.08
CA LEU A 52 7.61 33.52 -10.65
C LEU A 52 7.73 33.35 -12.17
N SER A 53 8.93 33.46 -12.74
CA SER A 53 9.22 33.12 -14.14
C SER A 53 9.12 31.62 -14.42
N GLU A 54 9.10 31.19 -15.70
CA GLU A 54 9.06 29.75 -16.05
C GLU A 54 10.26 28.98 -15.45
N ASP A 55 11.43 29.61 -15.40
CA ASP A 55 12.64 29.02 -14.81
C ASP A 55 12.65 29.14 -13.28
N GLY A 56 12.10 30.23 -12.74
CA GLY A 56 11.95 30.43 -11.30
C GLY A 56 11.03 29.38 -10.66
N ILE A 57 9.90 29.07 -11.30
CA ILE A 57 8.94 28.03 -10.85
C ILE A 57 9.60 26.64 -10.75
N ASN A 58 10.60 26.34 -11.58
CA ASN A 58 11.33 25.07 -11.53
C ASN A 58 12.29 24.97 -10.34
N LYS A 59 12.77 26.10 -9.81
CA LYS A 59 13.71 26.17 -8.68
C LYS A 59 13.03 26.17 -7.31
N LEU A 60 11.74 26.48 -7.25
CA LEU A 60 10.99 26.55 -5.98
C LEU A 60 10.90 25.19 -5.27
N MET A 61 11.05 25.21 -3.94
CA MET A 61 10.85 24.05 -3.08
C MET A 61 9.36 23.69 -2.93
N ASN A 62 9.08 22.46 -2.49
CA ASN A 62 7.70 21.98 -2.35
C ASN A 62 6.90 22.70 -1.25
N SER A 63 7.57 23.12 -0.16
CA SER A 63 7.02 23.93 0.93
C SER A 63 6.61 25.31 0.41
N GLU A 64 7.54 26.02 -0.22
CA GLU A 64 7.37 27.36 -0.80
C GLU A 64 6.24 27.39 -1.83
N MET A 65 6.20 26.42 -2.76
CA MET A 65 5.10 26.30 -3.72
C MET A 65 3.74 26.15 -3.01
N GLY A 66 3.69 25.42 -1.89
CA GLY A 66 2.46 25.26 -1.11
C GLY A 66 1.96 26.58 -0.50
N GLU A 67 2.89 27.41 -0.02
CA GLU A 67 2.62 28.72 0.58
C GLU A 67 2.20 29.74 -0.48
N ILE A 68 2.93 29.82 -1.60
CA ILE A 68 2.61 30.67 -2.75
C ILE A 68 1.21 30.33 -3.31
N LEU A 69 0.89 29.04 -3.49
CA LEU A 69 -0.46 28.61 -3.90
C LEU A 69 -1.54 29.02 -2.87
N GLY A 70 -1.17 29.09 -1.59
CA GLY A 70 -2.02 29.60 -0.51
C GLY A 70 -2.30 31.10 -0.64
N VAL A 71 -1.29 31.90 -0.98
CA VAL A 71 -1.41 33.37 -1.22
C VAL A 71 -2.20 33.69 -2.49
N PHE A 72 -2.22 32.80 -3.48
CA PHE A 72 -3.15 32.91 -4.61
C PHE A 72 -4.57 32.43 -4.27
N GLY A 73 -4.78 31.83 -3.09
CA GLY A 73 -6.07 31.32 -2.64
C GLY A 73 -6.57 30.11 -3.46
N ILE A 74 -5.65 29.31 -4.00
CA ILE A 74 -5.93 28.09 -4.79
C ILE A 74 -5.59 26.81 -4.00
N LYS A 75 -5.71 25.64 -4.63
CA LYS A 75 -5.51 24.35 -3.93
C LYS A 75 -4.02 24.12 -3.63
N LYS A 76 -3.67 23.90 -2.35
CA LYS A 76 -2.29 23.63 -1.87
C LYS A 76 -1.85 22.16 -1.96
N SER A 77 -2.79 21.21 -2.04
CA SER A 77 -2.49 19.77 -2.01
C SER A 77 -2.12 19.18 -3.37
N GLY A 78 -1.29 18.14 -3.36
CA GLY A 78 -0.78 17.45 -4.55
C GLY A 78 0.73 17.21 -4.46
N SER A 79 1.25 16.38 -5.39
CA SER A 79 2.69 16.17 -5.58
C SER A 79 3.39 17.44 -6.05
N ILE A 80 4.72 17.49 -5.92
CA ILE A 80 5.54 18.63 -6.36
C ILE A 80 5.25 19.02 -7.82
N ARG A 81 5.16 18.02 -8.71
CA ARG A 81 4.79 18.19 -10.12
C ARG A 81 3.38 18.76 -10.29
N ALA A 82 2.41 18.25 -9.54
CA ALA A 82 1.03 18.73 -9.62
C ALA A 82 0.88 20.17 -9.09
N ARG A 83 1.66 20.57 -8.08
CA ARG A 83 1.72 21.95 -7.57
C ARG A 83 2.37 22.89 -8.59
N ARG A 84 3.50 22.48 -9.17
CA ARG A 84 4.23 23.21 -10.22
C ARG A 84 3.34 23.49 -11.45
N GLN A 85 2.71 22.45 -11.99
CA GLN A 85 1.77 22.58 -13.11
C GLN A 85 0.62 23.53 -12.78
N ARG A 86 0.08 23.46 -11.55
CA ARG A 86 -1.02 24.33 -11.12
C ARG A 86 -0.59 25.80 -11.01
N LEU A 87 0.59 26.06 -10.45
CA LEU A 87 1.16 27.40 -10.33
C LEU A 87 1.39 28.01 -11.71
N TYR A 88 2.01 27.25 -12.62
CA TYR A 88 2.22 27.65 -14.01
C TYR A 88 0.90 27.98 -14.72
N LEU A 89 -0.08 27.08 -14.67
CA LEU A 89 -1.39 27.30 -15.28
C LEU A 89 -2.09 28.54 -14.70
N HIS A 90 -1.95 28.81 -13.40
CA HIS A 90 -2.59 29.94 -12.75
C HIS A 90 -2.02 31.30 -13.17
N LEU A 91 -0.70 31.37 -13.39
CA LEU A 91 0.00 32.60 -13.73
C LEU A 91 -0.10 32.94 -15.22
N TYR A 92 0.10 31.94 -16.09
CA TYR A 92 0.27 32.17 -17.53
C TYR A 92 -0.97 31.88 -18.37
N HIS A 93 -1.96 31.18 -17.82
CA HIS A 93 -3.12 30.74 -18.58
C HIS A 93 -4.44 31.16 -17.94
N ASP A 94 -5.43 31.38 -18.80
CA ASP A 94 -6.80 31.69 -18.40
C ASP A 94 -7.66 30.42 -18.48
N PRO A 95 -8.39 30.05 -17.42
CA PRO A 95 -9.22 28.84 -17.40
C PRO A 95 -10.40 28.89 -18.38
N LYS A 96 -10.75 30.09 -18.88
CA LYS A 96 -11.80 30.29 -19.90
C LYS A 96 -11.27 30.18 -21.34
N ILE A 97 -9.97 30.38 -21.54
CA ILE A 97 -9.33 30.40 -22.85
C ILE A 97 -8.71 29.03 -23.14
N LEU A 98 -8.00 28.48 -22.15
CA LEU A 98 -7.29 27.21 -22.28
C LEU A 98 -8.21 26.04 -21.89
N LEU A 99 -9.13 25.71 -22.80
CA LEU A 99 -10.05 24.57 -22.68
C LEU A 99 -9.54 23.40 -23.51
N VAL A 100 -9.94 22.18 -23.12
CA VAL A 100 -9.58 20.95 -23.84
C VAL A 100 -9.99 21.03 -25.32
N GLU A 101 -11.16 21.59 -25.59
CA GLU A 101 -11.72 21.77 -26.94
C GLU A 101 -10.93 22.75 -27.83
N LYS A 102 -10.14 23.65 -27.24
CA LYS A 102 -9.34 24.66 -27.97
C LYS A 102 -7.87 24.27 -28.12
N LEU A 103 -7.48 23.08 -27.67
CA LEU A 103 -6.11 22.57 -27.84
C LEU A 103 -5.85 22.12 -29.28
N ASP A 104 -6.89 21.71 -30.01
CA ASP A 104 -6.79 21.26 -31.41
C ASP A 104 -6.26 22.37 -32.33
N ASP A 105 -6.62 23.62 -32.04
CA ASP A 105 -6.24 24.82 -32.79
C ASP A 105 -4.74 25.17 -32.65
N ARG A 106 -4.04 24.62 -31.65
CA ARG A 106 -2.62 24.91 -31.42
C ARG A 106 -1.72 24.14 -32.36
N THR A 107 -0.59 24.74 -32.74
CA THR A 107 0.42 24.06 -33.56
C THR A 107 1.17 23.02 -32.74
N ARG A 108 1.79 22.04 -33.41
CA ARG A 108 2.61 21.01 -32.75
C ARG A 108 3.70 21.63 -31.88
N ASP A 109 4.35 22.70 -32.35
CA ASP A 109 5.46 23.31 -31.65
C ASP A 109 5.00 24.07 -30.39
N GLN A 110 3.80 24.66 -30.42
CA GLN A 110 3.17 25.24 -29.22
C GLN A 110 2.82 24.16 -28.18
N LEU A 111 2.27 23.02 -28.62
CA LEU A 111 2.01 21.88 -27.73
C LEU A 111 3.31 21.30 -27.18
N HIS A 112 4.38 21.25 -27.98
CA HIS A 112 5.69 20.80 -27.54
C HIS A 112 6.30 21.73 -26.47
N ALA A 113 6.20 23.05 -26.67
CA ALA A 113 6.62 24.02 -25.66
C ALA A 113 5.84 23.87 -24.35
N MET A 114 4.51 23.70 -24.42
CA MET A 114 3.69 23.44 -23.23
C MET A 114 4.06 22.13 -22.53
N CYS A 115 4.32 21.05 -23.28
CA CYS A 115 4.78 19.79 -22.70
C CYS A 115 6.14 19.95 -22.00
N LYS A 116 7.05 20.77 -22.54
CA LYS A 116 8.34 21.06 -21.92
C LYS A 116 8.16 21.73 -20.55
N VAL A 117 7.30 22.74 -20.47
CA VAL A 117 7.07 23.47 -19.22
C VAL A 117 6.28 22.67 -18.19
N LEU A 118 5.34 21.82 -18.64
CA LEU A 118 4.56 20.95 -17.75
C LEU A 118 5.31 19.65 -17.35
N GLU A 119 6.59 19.53 -17.73
CA GLU A 119 7.44 18.36 -17.50
C GLU A 119 6.82 17.04 -18.01
N LEU A 120 6.16 17.11 -19.15
CA LEU A 120 5.55 15.96 -19.82
C LEU A 120 6.54 15.36 -20.82
N PRO A 121 6.45 14.04 -21.11
CA PRO A 121 7.26 13.44 -22.15
C PRO A 121 7.03 14.15 -23.49
N LEU A 122 8.13 14.48 -24.17
CA LEU A 122 8.15 15.27 -25.42
C LEU A 122 7.98 14.40 -26.68
N SER A 123 8.02 13.07 -26.53
CA SER A 123 7.95 12.12 -27.65
C SER A 123 6.51 11.92 -28.15
N GLY A 124 6.32 11.88 -29.47
CA GLY A 124 5.06 11.49 -30.10
C GLY A 124 4.53 12.48 -31.13
N ASN A 125 3.42 12.10 -31.79
CA ASN A 125 2.75 12.92 -32.79
C ASN A 125 1.93 14.05 -32.13
N LYS A 126 1.45 15.05 -32.91
CA LYS A 126 0.65 16.19 -32.40
C LYS A 126 -0.47 15.74 -31.45
N GLN A 127 -1.18 14.67 -31.83
CA GLN A 127 -2.27 14.09 -31.04
C GLN A 127 -1.81 13.52 -29.69
N ALA A 128 -0.63 12.89 -29.63
CA ALA A 128 -0.09 12.35 -28.38
C ALA A 128 0.29 13.47 -27.40
N LEU A 129 0.85 14.59 -27.89
CA LEU A 129 1.13 15.77 -27.08
C LEU A 129 -0.16 16.41 -26.58
N LEU A 130 -1.17 16.49 -27.45
CA LEU A 130 -2.49 17.04 -27.12
C LEU A 130 -3.16 16.26 -26.00
N VAL A 131 -3.25 14.92 -26.11
CA VAL A 131 -3.87 14.05 -25.09
C VAL A 131 -3.20 14.22 -23.73
N ARG A 132 -1.87 14.34 -23.69
CA ARG A 132 -1.14 14.54 -22.43
C ARG A 132 -1.46 15.88 -21.77
N ILE A 133 -1.49 16.97 -22.55
CA ILE A 133 -1.86 18.29 -22.05
C ILE A 133 -3.34 18.31 -21.61
N ALA A 134 -4.22 17.69 -22.39
CA ALA A 134 -5.63 17.53 -22.04
C ALA A 134 -5.80 16.77 -20.72
N GLY A 135 -5.00 15.71 -20.50
CA GLY A 135 -4.95 14.96 -19.25
C GLY A 135 -4.53 15.82 -18.06
N VAL A 136 -3.48 16.66 -18.21
CA VAL A 136 -3.07 17.60 -17.15
C VAL A 136 -4.18 18.61 -16.85
N LEU A 137 -4.81 19.18 -17.87
CA LEU A 137 -5.89 20.15 -17.68
C LEU A 137 -7.12 19.54 -17.02
N ALA A 138 -7.46 18.29 -17.38
CA ALA A 138 -8.52 17.53 -16.73
C ALA A 138 -8.18 17.24 -15.26
N SER A 139 -6.95 16.83 -14.96
CA SER A 139 -6.50 16.54 -13.59
C SER A 139 -6.47 17.79 -12.69
N GLN A 140 -6.19 18.96 -13.28
CA GLN A 140 -6.13 20.23 -12.57
C GLN A 140 -7.45 21.02 -12.65
N GLN A 141 -8.50 20.45 -13.25
CA GLN A 141 -9.77 21.13 -13.42
C GLN A 141 -10.37 21.53 -12.05
N GLY A 142 -10.62 22.83 -11.86
CA GLY A 142 -11.09 23.39 -10.59
C GLY A 142 -10.01 23.60 -9.52
N GLY A 143 -8.76 23.23 -9.79
CA GLY A 143 -7.61 23.44 -8.89
C GLY A 143 -6.88 24.78 -9.07
N TRP A 144 -6.99 25.40 -10.24
CA TRP A 144 -6.34 26.68 -10.59
C TRP A 144 -7.35 27.69 -11.15
N GLY A 145 -6.98 28.97 -11.20
CA GLY A 145 -7.76 30.02 -11.83
C GLY A 145 -9.02 30.48 -11.07
N LYS A 146 -9.41 29.82 -9.97
CA LYS A 146 -10.50 30.25 -9.10
C LYS A 146 -10.03 30.36 -7.65
N VAL A 147 -9.95 31.59 -7.15
CA VAL A 147 -9.75 31.86 -5.70
C VAL A 147 -10.91 31.29 -4.88
N LYS A 148 -10.61 30.60 -3.77
CA LYS A 148 -11.58 30.02 -2.83
C LYS A 148 -12.68 31.00 -2.42
N LYS A 149 -13.92 30.52 -2.36
CA LYS A 149 -15.11 31.32 -1.98
C LYS A 149 -14.97 31.96 -0.59
N SER A 150 -14.34 31.26 0.36
CA SER A 150 -14.09 31.74 1.72
C SER A 150 -13.23 33.01 1.77
N LEU A 151 -12.28 33.16 0.84
CA LEU A 151 -11.42 34.34 0.77
C LEU A 151 -12.10 35.53 0.09
N ARG A 152 -13.03 35.27 -0.85
CA ARG A 152 -13.81 36.33 -1.52
C ARG A 152 -14.99 36.85 -0.71
N ARG A 153 -15.59 35.97 0.10
CA ARG A 153 -16.76 36.22 0.94
C ARG A 153 -16.54 35.53 2.29
N PRO A 154 -15.76 36.13 3.20
CA PRO A 154 -15.56 35.57 4.52
C PRO A 154 -16.89 35.51 5.28
N ARG A 155 -17.16 34.38 5.94
CA ARG A 155 -18.23 34.25 6.93
C ARG A 155 -17.55 34.27 8.31
N GLY A 156 -17.39 35.45 8.90
CA GLY A 156 -16.65 35.66 10.16
C GLY A 156 -15.22 36.19 9.95
N ASP A 157 -14.35 36.00 10.95
CA ASP A 157 -12.99 36.52 10.97
C ASP A 157 -12.13 35.99 9.80
N ILE A 158 -11.38 36.89 9.18
CA ILE A 158 -10.59 36.61 7.97
C ILE A 158 -9.25 36.00 8.38
N HIS A 159 -9.11 34.67 8.25
CA HIS A 159 -7.80 34.05 8.34
C HIS A 159 -7.04 34.24 7.02
N LEU A 160 -6.25 35.33 6.93
CA LEU A 160 -5.37 35.57 5.79
C LEU A 160 -4.23 34.52 5.77
N PRO A 161 -3.81 34.05 4.58
CA PRO A 161 -2.61 33.22 4.49
C PRO A 161 -1.38 34.05 4.86
N ASN A 162 -0.42 33.42 5.56
CA ASN A 162 0.87 34.05 5.84
C ASN A 162 1.57 34.36 4.51
N ILE A 163 2.13 35.57 4.38
CA ILE A 163 2.81 36.00 3.15
C ILE A 163 4.26 35.56 3.28
N PRO A 164 4.73 34.62 2.45
CA PRO A 164 6.10 34.13 2.54
C PRO A 164 7.03 35.20 1.95
N SER A 165 8.11 35.53 2.67
CA SER A 165 9.23 36.30 2.13
C SER A 165 10.29 35.33 1.59
N PRO A 166 10.88 35.57 0.41
CA PRO A 166 12.04 34.82 -0.02
C PRO A 166 13.20 35.30 0.84
N SER A 167 13.46 34.58 1.92
CA SER A 167 14.70 34.77 2.65
C SER A 167 15.82 34.25 1.77
N GLU A 168 16.78 35.12 1.42
CA GLU A 168 18.06 34.68 0.84
C GLU A 168 18.85 33.76 1.79
N ASP A 169 18.38 33.59 3.03
CA ASP A 169 19.00 32.77 4.08
C ASP A 169 18.24 31.48 4.43
N SER A 170 17.35 30.97 3.56
CA SER A 170 16.78 29.62 3.76
C SER A 170 17.70 28.49 3.29
N SER A 171 18.89 28.84 2.83
CA SER A 171 19.99 27.93 2.54
C SER A 171 21.28 28.49 3.13
N GLN A 172 21.68 27.95 4.29
CA GLN A 172 23.08 27.88 4.76
C GLN A 172 23.74 29.07 5.51
N GLN A 173 23.03 30.06 6.06
CA GLN A 173 23.68 31.07 6.94
C GLN A 173 23.10 31.19 8.37
N GLY A 174 21.80 30.99 8.58
CA GLY A 174 21.23 30.98 9.94
C GLY A 174 21.64 29.77 10.81
N GLN A 175 22.14 28.69 10.20
CA GLN A 175 22.72 27.57 10.94
C GLN A 175 24.23 27.73 11.15
N THR A 176 24.91 28.56 10.37
CA THR A 176 26.37 28.63 10.39
C THR A 176 26.85 29.64 11.42
N GLU A 177 26.23 30.82 11.54
CA GLU A 177 26.59 31.75 12.63
C GLU A 177 26.09 31.26 14.01
N SER A 178 24.86 30.75 14.08
CA SER A 178 24.31 30.17 15.32
C SER A 178 24.98 28.85 15.69
N GLY A 179 25.36 28.05 14.70
CA GLY A 179 26.11 26.81 14.88
C GLY A 179 27.57 27.04 15.22
N GLU A 180 28.24 28.06 14.65
CA GLU A 180 29.61 28.43 15.04
C GLU A 180 29.65 29.02 16.45
N LEU A 181 28.70 29.87 16.85
CA LEU A 181 28.60 30.36 18.23
C LEU A 181 28.33 29.22 19.22
N LEU A 182 27.43 28.30 18.88
CA LEU A 182 27.13 27.11 19.67
C LEU A 182 28.33 26.16 19.75
N GLN A 183 29.02 25.92 18.64
CA GLN A 183 30.19 25.04 18.59
C GLN A 183 31.36 25.65 19.38
N ASN A 184 31.62 26.95 19.25
CA ASN A 184 32.70 27.62 19.98
C ASN A 184 32.47 27.63 21.50
N THR A 185 31.24 27.89 21.95
CA THR A 185 30.89 27.90 23.39
C THR A 185 30.91 26.50 23.99
N VAL A 186 30.44 25.49 23.24
CA VAL A 186 30.49 24.08 23.65
C VAL A 186 31.93 23.56 23.65
N ASP A 187 32.75 23.91 22.67
CA ASP A 187 34.16 23.52 22.60
C ASP A 187 34.98 24.16 23.75
N GLU A 188 34.73 25.43 24.08
CA GLU A 188 35.35 26.10 25.24
C GLU A 188 34.99 25.36 26.54
N PHE A 189 33.72 25.01 26.74
CA PHE A 189 33.28 24.22 27.89
C PHE A 189 33.91 22.83 27.97
N VAL A 190 34.00 22.10 26.85
CA VAL A 190 34.65 20.78 26.78
C VAL A 190 36.15 20.88 27.10
N THR A 191 36.81 21.98 26.71
CA THR A 191 38.22 22.22 27.07
C THR A 191 38.43 22.55 28.55
N GLU A 192 37.48 23.23 29.19
CA GLU A 192 37.53 23.55 30.62
C GLU A 192 37.26 22.32 31.52
N HIS A 193 36.51 21.33 31.01
CA HIS A 193 36.10 20.13 31.77
C HIS A 193 36.67 18.80 31.22
N PRO A 194 38.01 18.58 31.28
CA PRO A 194 38.67 17.41 30.70
C PRO A 194 38.43 16.08 31.46
N GLN A 195 37.89 16.12 32.68
CA GLN A 195 37.50 14.92 33.44
C GLN A 195 35.99 14.62 33.36
N GLY A 196 35.29 15.29 32.46
CA GLY A 196 33.83 15.30 32.39
C GLY A 196 33.23 16.44 33.22
N TRP A 197 31.94 16.71 32.98
CA TRP A 197 31.15 17.74 33.65
C TRP A 197 29.99 17.10 34.41
N THR A 198 29.46 17.82 35.38
CA THR A 198 28.27 17.44 36.15
C THR A 198 26.99 17.94 35.48
N PHE A 199 25.84 17.36 35.84
CA PHE A 199 24.55 17.79 35.31
C PHE A 199 24.24 19.26 35.62
N GLU A 200 24.70 19.78 36.76
CA GLU A 200 24.51 21.18 37.15
C GLU A 200 25.29 22.12 36.21
N GLU A 201 26.54 21.79 35.89
CA GLU A 201 27.39 22.54 34.94
C GLU A 201 26.82 22.49 33.50
N GLU A 202 26.24 21.36 33.09
CA GLU A 202 25.56 21.22 31.79
C GLU A 202 24.27 22.06 31.71
N THR A 203 23.53 22.16 32.82
CA THR A 203 22.35 23.03 32.89
C THR A 203 22.73 24.51 32.85
N GLU A 204 23.84 24.89 33.47
CA GLU A 204 24.36 26.27 33.43
C GLU A 204 24.75 26.67 32.00
N LEU A 205 25.43 25.78 31.26
CA LEU A 205 25.74 25.99 29.84
C LEU A 205 24.48 26.19 28.99
N ARG A 206 23.46 25.35 29.17
CA ARG A 206 22.18 25.49 28.45
C ARG A 206 21.44 26.78 28.81
N THR A 207 21.57 27.27 30.06
CA THR A 207 21.00 28.57 30.44
C THR A 207 21.79 29.75 29.86
N GLY A 208 23.11 29.66 29.75
CA GLY A 208 23.94 30.68 29.09
C GLY A 208 23.60 30.83 27.61
N LEU A 209 23.43 29.70 26.89
CA LEU A 209 22.98 29.69 25.50
C LEU A 209 21.58 30.31 25.31
N ALA A 210 20.70 30.15 26.31
CA ALA A 210 19.37 30.77 26.33
C ALA A 210 19.43 32.30 26.47
N GLU A 211 20.37 32.83 27.24
CA GLU A 211 20.60 34.27 27.39
C GLU A 211 21.19 34.89 26.12
N GLU A 212 21.96 34.13 25.34
CA GLU A 212 22.54 34.53 24.06
C GLU A 212 21.57 34.42 22.86
N GLY A 213 20.32 33.99 23.10
CA GLY A 213 19.24 34.00 22.11
C GLY A 213 18.98 32.66 21.40
N LEU A 214 19.68 31.59 21.77
CA LEU A 214 19.41 30.23 21.31
C LEU A 214 18.41 29.57 22.26
N ASN A 215 17.23 29.16 21.80
CA ASN A 215 16.26 28.51 22.68
C ASN A 215 16.64 27.03 22.88
N PRO A 216 17.21 26.61 24.04
CA PRO A 216 17.63 25.22 24.25
C PRO A 216 16.44 24.25 24.34
N SER A 217 15.22 24.77 24.56
CA SER A 217 13.99 23.98 24.58
C SER A 217 13.48 23.57 23.19
N LEU A 218 14.06 24.08 22.11
CA LEU A 218 13.74 23.65 20.75
C LEU A 218 14.47 22.33 20.46
N ALA A 219 13.72 21.30 20.04
CA ALA A 219 14.24 19.95 19.83
C ALA A 219 15.42 19.87 18.85
N SER A 220 15.50 20.77 17.85
CA SER A 220 16.63 20.86 16.94
C SER A 220 17.88 21.40 17.62
N ILE A 221 17.76 22.50 18.37
CA ILE A 221 18.88 23.14 19.07
C ILE A 221 19.39 22.25 20.21
N SER A 222 18.49 21.59 20.94
CA SER A 222 18.88 20.60 21.95
C SER A 222 19.66 19.43 21.33
N ALA A 223 19.23 18.94 20.17
CA ALA A 223 19.95 17.88 19.47
C ALA A 223 21.32 18.35 18.97
N ASP A 224 21.44 19.61 18.52
CA ASP A 224 22.70 20.20 18.08
C ASP A 224 23.68 20.42 19.26
N ILE A 225 23.20 20.87 20.42
CA ILE A 225 24.00 20.97 21.67
C ILE A 225 24.48 19.58 22.10
N ASP A 226 23.60 18.57 22.09
CA ASP A 226 23.95 17.20 22.47
C ASP A 226 24.93 16.56 21.47
N LEU A 227 24.82 16.89 20.19
CA LEU A 227 25.74 16.46 19.14
C LEU A 227 27.12 17.10 19.33
N ALA A 228 27.17 18.41 19.60
CA ALA A 228 28.40 19.15 19.83
C ALA A 228 29.13 18.66 21.11
N LEU A 229 28.39 18.44 22.20
CA LEU A 229 28.94 17.90 23.47
C LEU A 229 29.51 16.48 23.30
N ARG A 230 29.04 15.70 22.32
CA ARG A 230 29.53 14.34 22.06
C ARG A 230 30.80 14.29 21.21
N GLY A 231 31.20 15.40 20.59
CA GLY A 231 32.40 15.53 19.77
C GLY A 231 32.29 14.76 18.44
N GLU A 232 32.73 15.38 17.34
CA GLU A 232 32.75 14.76 16.02
C GLU A 232 33.52 13.41 16.02
N THR A 233 32.75 12.33 15.99
CA THR A 233 33.16 11.03 15.46
C THR A 233 32.08 10.56 14.49
N ILE A 234 32.00 11.23 13.34
CA ILE A 234 31.27 10.70 12.18
C ILE A 234 32.20 9.69 11.50
N THR A 235 32.22 8.47 12.00
CA THR A 235 32.23 7.31 11.10
C THR A 235 30.82 7.22 10.54
N GLU A 236 30.67 7.30 9.21
CA GLU A 236 29.41 6.96 8.53
C GLU A 236 29.09 5.48 8.79
N GLU A 237 28.48 5.20 9.93
CA GLU A 237 27.64 4.02 10.07
C GLU A 237 26.33 4.34 9.36
N VAL A 238 26.15 3.70 8.21
CA VAL A 238 24.84 3.37 7.66
C VAL A 238 23.91 3.08 8.84
N SER A 239 22.79 3.79 8.94
CA SER A 239 21.77 3.50 9.94
C SER A 239 21.20 2.10 9.68
N VAL A 240 21.88 1.11 10.24
CA VAL A 240 21.32 -0.16 10.64
C VAL A 240 20.41 0.19 11.82
N PRO A 241 19.17 -0.32 11.89
CA PRO A 241 18.36 -0.21 13.10
C PRO A 241 19.21 -0.65 14.29
N PRO A 242 18.98 -0.13 15.52
CA PRO A 242 19.73 -0.56 16.68
C PRO A 242 19.46 -2.05 16.86
N MET A 243 20.40 -2.85 16.36
CA MET A 243 20.65 -4.18 16.85
C MET A 243 20.78 -3.96 18.35
N ASN A 244 19.87 -4.51 19.15
CA ASN A 244 20.06 -4.52 20.59
C ASN A 244 21.40 -5.20 20.84
N GLN A 245 22.45 -4.41 21.02
CA GLN A 245 23.80 -4.86 21.37
C GLN A 245 23.79 -5.24 22.85
N SER A 246 22.94 -6.19 23.20
CA SER A 246 23.09 -7.05 24.37
C SER A 246 23.63 -8.40 23.93
N ALA A 247 24.64 -8.38 23.05
CA ALA A 247 25.57 -9.46 22.90
C ALA A 247 26.96 -8.86 23.14
N GLN A 248 27.50 -9.12 24.32
CA GLN A 248 28.93 -9.08 24.50
C GLN A 248 29.53 -9.98 23.42
N ILE A 249 30.09 -9.38 22.37
CA ILE A 249 31.08 -10.05 21.53
C ILE A 249 32.30 -10.20 22.44
N VAL A 250 32.24 -11.20 23.32
CA VAL A 250 33.45 -11.82 23.78
C VAL A 250 33.88 -12.65 22.58
N GLU A 251 34.84 -12.11 21.81
CA GLU A 251 35.86 -12.95 21.18
C GLU A 251 36.50 -13.77 22.29
N SER A 252 35.78 -14.77 22.76
CA SER A 252 36.32 -15.83 23.56
C SER A 252 36.54 -16.94 22.57
N GLU A 253 37.79 -17.31 22.43
CA GLU A 253 38.20 -18.70 22.27
C GLU A 253 37.62 -19.55 23.43
N SER A 254 36.31 -19.47 23.70
CA SER A 254 35.62 -20.31 24.63
C SER A 254 35.44 -21.62 23.90
N LYS A 255 36.22 -22.60 24.31
CA LYS A 255 36.03 -24.00 23.92
C LYS A 255 34.63 -24.38 24.37
N HIS A 256 33.66 -24.24 23.46
CA HIS A 256 32.33 -24.81 23.60
C HIS A 256 32.51 -26.29 23.98
N SER A 257 31.67 -26.79 24.89
CA SER A 257 31.70 -28.22 25.19
C SER A 257 31.38 -29.00 23.90
N LEU A 258 31.90 -30.22 23.78
CA LEU A 258 31.68 -31.07 22.60
C LEU A 258 30.18 -31.22 22.26
N GLU A 259 29.32 -31.23 23.28
CA GLU A 259 27.87 -31.29 23.15
C GLU A 259 27.28 -29.99 22.56
N THR A 260 27.76 -28.83 23.00
CA THR A 260 27.32 -27.54 22.44
C THR A 260 27.82 -27.32 21.01
N GLU A 261 29.03 -27.78 20.69
CA GLU A 261 29.56 -27.72 19.32
C GLU A 261 28.80 -28.67 18.39
N ALA A 262 28.47 -29.88 18.84
CA ALA A 262 27.63 -30.81 18.09
C ALA A 262 26.23 -30.23 17.81
N ALA A 263 25.61 -29.56 18.79
CA ALA A 263 24.32 -28.89 18.60
C ALA A 263 24.40 -27.73 17.61
N LEU A 264 25.48 -26.94 17.64
CA LEU A 264 25.73 -25.88 16.65
C LEU A 264 25.97 -26.45 15.23
N MET A 265 26.66 -27.59 15.11
CA MET A 265 26.82 -28.29 13.84
C MET A 265 25.49 -28.81 13.30
N GLU A 266 24.60 -29.32 14.16
CA GLU A 266 23.26 -29.76 13.77
C GLU A 266 22.41 -28.59 13.26
N ILE A 267 22.44 -27.44 13.94
CA ILE A 267 21.78 -26.20 13.50
C ILE A 267 22.29 -25.74 12.15
N ASN A 268 23.61 -25.71 11.97
CA ASN A 268 24.21 -25.34 10.69
C ASN A 268 23.79 -26.31 9.56
N SER A 269 23.63 -27.60 9.86
CA SER A 269 23.16 -28.58 8.87
C SER A 269 21.68 -28.42 8.49
N ARG A 270 20.86 -27.92 9.42
CA ARG A 270 19.40 -27.71 9.26
C ARG A 270 19.04 -26.22 9.13
N ASN A 271 20.00 -25.37 8.77
CA ASN A 271 19.81 -23.92 8.73
C ASN A 271 18.68 -23.51 7.76
N ALA A 272 18.48 -24.25 6.67
CA ALA A 272 17.40 -23.99 5.72
C ALA A 272 15.98 -24.13 6.34
N GLU A 273 15.80 -25.00 7.34
CA GLU A 273 14.53 -25.13 8.06
C GLU A 273 14.29 -23.89 8.95
N ILE A 274 15.36 -23.40 9.60
CA ILE A 274 15.31 -22.21 10.45
C ILE A 274 15.08 -20.96 9.60
N GLU A 275 15.75 -20.83 8.46
CA GLU A 275 15.53 -19.71 7.53
C GLU A 275 14.10 -19.72 6.97
N SER A 276 13.53 -20.89 6.66
CA SER A 276 12.13 -20.96 6.22
C SER A 276 11.16 -20.57 7.33
N ALA A 277 11.28 -21.17 8.51
CA ALA A 277 10.42 -20.83 9.65
C ALA A 277 10.60 -19.37 10.08
N GLY A 278 11.81 -18.84 9.98
CA GLY A 278 12.14 -17.45 10.23
C GLY A 278 11.47 -16.50 9.24
N ARG A 279 11.38 -16.86 7.95
CA ARG A 279 10.62 -16.07 6.97
C ARG A 279 9.14 -16.04 7.30
N ASP A 280 8.55 -17.16 7.71
CA ASP A 280 7.14 -17.23 8.11
C ASP A 280 6.87 -16.37 9.36
N PHE A 281 7.79 -16.38 10.32
CA PHE A 281 7.76 -15.48 11.47
C PHE A 281 7.79 -14.01 11.02
N LEU A 282 8.76 -13.63 10.18
CA LEU A 282 8.93 -12.24 9.68
C LEU A 282 7.77 -11.74 8.80
N MET A 283 6.88 -12.61 8.34
CA MET A 283 5.65 -12.21 7.64
C MET A 283 4.57 -11.71 8.61
N ILE A 284 4.60 -12.15 9.87
CA ILE A 284 3.57 -11.87 10.87
C ILE A 284 4.09 -10.88 11.93
N SER A 285 5.34 -11.03 12.36
CA SER A 285 5.97 -10.30 13.47
C SER A 285 7.30 -9.67 13.07
N SER A 286 7.81 -8.79 13.93
CA SER A 286 9.07 -8.08 13.72
C SER A 286 10.16 -8.58 14.67
N THR A 287 11.43 -8.44 14.28
CA THR A 287 12.56 -8.72 15.18
C THR A 287 12.71 -7.70 16.32
N SER A 288 11.95 -6.59 16.27
CA SER A 288 11.94 -5.55 17.31
C SER A 288 11.18 -5.99 18.57
N ASP A 289 10.26 -6.94 18.45
CA ASP A 289 9.46 -7.48 19.55
C ASP A 289 10.18 -8.68 20.18
N SER A 290 10.91 -8.43 21.28
CA SER A 290 11.71 -9.45 21.96
C SER A 290 10.89 -10.60 22.53
N GLU A 291 9.64 -10.33 22.94
CA GLU A 291 8.74 -11.35 23.50
C GLU A 291 8.31 -12.36 22.41
N ASP A 292 7.88 -11.86 21.25
CA ASP A 292 7.46 -12.71 20.12
C ASP A 292 8.64 -13.50 19.56
N LEU A 293 9.83 -12.90 19.51
CA LEU A 293 11.04 -13.58 19.07
C LEU A 293 11.44 -14.74 20.00
N GLU A 294 11.33 -14.58 21.33
CA GLU A 294 11.56 -15.68 22.27
C GLU A 294 10.50 -16.78 22.17
N VAL A 295 9.23 -16.42 21.96
CA VAL A 295 8.15 -17.39 21.72
C VAL A 295 8.43 -18.20 20.46
N PHE A 296 8.84 -17.55 19.37
CA PHE A 296 9.23 -18.24 18.14
C PHE A 296 10.41 -19.17 18.35
N ILE A 297 11.50 -18.71 18.98
CA ILE A 297 12.66 -19.57 19.23
C ILE A 297 12.29 -20.76 20.12
N SER A 298 11.43 -20.56 21.12
CA SER A 298 10.92 -21.67 21.94
C SER A 298 10.10 -22.70 21.14
N SER A 299 9.37 -22.25 20.11
CA SER A 299 8.56 -23.14 19.25
C SER A 299 9.40 -24.09 18.39
N LEU A 300 10.66 -23.73 18.11
CA LEU A 300 11.62 -24.58 17.39
C LEU A 300 12.00 -25.83 18.20
N ALA A 301 11.69 -25.89 19.50
CA ALA A 301 11.95 -27.07 20.33
C ALA A 301 11.10 -28.26 19.87
N ASN A 302 9.88 -27.98 19.38
CA ASN A 302 8.99 -28.98 18.80
C ASN A 302 9.55 -29.58 17.50
N HIS A 303 10.49 -28.89 16.86
CA HIS A 303 11.18 -29.30 15.63
C HIS A 303 12.51 -30.02 15.90
N GLY A 304 12.82 -30.29 17.18
CA GLY A 304 13.98 -31.07 17.61
C GLY A 304 15.26 -30.26 17.80
N PHE A 305 15.20 -28.93 17.85
CA PHE A 305 16.38 -28.08 18.11
C PHE A 305 16.67 -27.97 19.62
N ALA A 306 17.94 -28.03 20.01
CA ALA A 306 18.38 -27.96 21.41
C ALA A 306 18.41 -26.53 21.96
N ILE A 307 17.25 -25.89 22.10
CA ILE A 307 17.08 -24.48 22.54
C ILE A 307 17.39 -24.24 24.03
N GLU A 308 17.57 -25.32 24.79
CA GLU A 308 18.06 -25.28 26.17
C GLU A 308 19.51 -24.77 26.26
N VAL A 309 20.27 -24.86 25.17
CA VAL A 309 21.63 -24.32 25.08
C VAL A 309 21.58 -22.84 24.69
N ALA A 310 22.11 -21.96 25.54
CA ALA A 310 22.14 -20.52 25.27
C ALA A 310 22.82 -20.17 23.94
N ALA A 311 23.96 -20.81 23.63
CA ALA A 311 24.67 -20.59 22.36
C ALA A 311 23.84 -20.95 21.12
N VAL A 312 22.97 -21.97 21.22
CA VAL A 312 22.05 -22.36 20.14
C VAL A 312 20.99 -21.28 19.94
N ARG A 313 20.40 -20.77 21.03
CA ARG A 313 19.42 -19.70 21.01
C ARG A 313 20.00 -18.42 20.41
N ASP A 314 21.22 -18.08 20.80
CA ASP A 314 21.94 -16.90 20.30
C ASP A 314 22.29 -17.06 18.81
N SER A 315 22.70 -18.26 18.38
CA SER A 315 22.91 -18.57 16.97
C SER A 315 21.62 -18.40 16.16
N ILE A 316 20.50 -18.95 16.63
CA ILE A 316 19.20 -18.82 15.96
C ILE A 316 18.78 -17.34 15.91
N ARG A 317 18.94 -16.59 17.01
CA ARG A 317 18.65 -15.15 17.05
C ARG A 317 19.47 -14.39 16.01
N ASN A 318 20.77 -14.66 15.91
CA ASN A 318 21.65 -14.05 14.92
C ASN A 318 21.21 -14.39 13.49
N THR A 319 20.84 -15.66 13.21
CA THR A 319 20.35 -16.04 11.88
C THR A 319 19.05 -15.32 11.51
N ILE A 320 18.12 -15.13 12.45
CA ILE A 320 16.85 -14.41 12.20
C ILE A 320 17.11 -12.92 11.98
N MET A 321 18.01 -12.31 12.76
CA MET A 321 18.38 -10.90 12.58
C MET A 321 19.06 -10.67 11.23
N GLU A 322 19.96 -11.56 10.82
CA GLU A 322 20.59 -11.51 9.50
C GLU A 322 19.55 -11.72 8.38
N LEU A 323 18.62 -12.65 8.57
CA LEU A 323 17.52 -12.91 7.65
C LEU A 323 16.59 -11.69 7.50
N ASP A 324 16.25 -11.00 8.59
CA ASP A 324 15.42 -9.78 8.58
C ASP A 324 16.13 -8.66 7.83
N PHE A 325 17.42 -8.43 8.11
CA PHE A 325 18.23 -7.47 7.38
C PHE A 325 18.29 -7.79 5.87
N ARG A 326 18.51 -9.06 5.51
CA ARG A 326 18.47 -9.52 4.11
C ARG A 326 17.08 -9.30 3.49
N SER A 327 16.00 -9.64 4.19
CA SER A 327 14.62 -9.45 3.72
C SER A 327 14.28 -7.96 3.50
N GLN A 328 14.71 -7.08 4.39
CA GLN A 328 14.52 -5.63 4.25
C GLN A 328 15.34 -5.05 3.08
N THR A 329 16.58 -5.48 2.92
CA THR A 329 17.42 -5.07 1.78
C THR A 329 16.88 -5.60 0.45
N GLU A 330 16.35 -6.82 0.41
CA GLU A 330 15.64 -7.38 -0.75
C GLU A 330 14.37 -6.56 -1.08
N LYS A 331 13.53 -6.26 -0.08
CA LYS A 331 12.30 -5.46 -0.25
C LYS A 331 12.59 -4.04 -0.76
N THR A 332 13.61 -3.39 -0.22
CA THR A 332 14.02 -2.05 -0.68
C THR A 332 14.62 -2.10 -2.09
N ALA A 333 15.41 -3.12 -2.41
CA ALA A 333 16.00 -3.32 -3.72
C ALA A 333 14.96 -3.62 -4.83
N LEU A 334 13.82 -4.23 -4.51
CA LEU A 334 12.72 -4.42 -5.45
C LEU A 334 12.18 -3.09 -6.01
N HIS A 335 12.17 -2.05 -5.19
CA HIS A 335 11.61 -0.73 -5.53
C HIS A 335 12.67 0.31 -5.92
N SER A 336 13.94 0.04 -5.62
CA SER A 336 15.06 0.90 -6.00
C SER A 336 15.48 0.70 -7.46
N THR A 337 16.02 1.75 -8.07
CA THR A 337 16.79 1.62 -9.31
C THR A 337 18.11 0.92 -9.04
N ALA A 338 18.69 0.27 -10.07
CA ALA A 338 20.02 -0.34 -9.94
C ALA A 338 21.06 0.71 -9.52
N ASN A 339 21.71 0.46 -8.39
CA ASN A 339 22.70 1.37 -7.80
C ASN A 339 24.11 1.09 -8.34
N SER A 340 24.34 -0.08 -8.94
CA SER A 340 25.63 -0.46 -9.55
C SER A 340 25.49 -1.03 -10.96
N TRP A 341 26.57 -0.97 -11.75
CA TRP A 341 26.61 -1.56 -13.09
C TRP A 341 26.50 -3.10 -13.05
N THR A 342 27.10 -3.73 -12.04
CA THR A 342 27.02 -5.17 -11.80
C THR A 342 25.58 -5.60 -11.53
N GLU A 343 24.86 -4.88 -10.66
CA GLU A 343 23.45 -5.11 -10.40
C GLU A 343 22.60 -4.90 -11.66
N ARG A 344 22.88 -3.85 -12.44
CA ARG A 344 22.17 -3.60 -13.70
C ARG A 344 22.36 -4.71 -14.73
N GLU A 345 23.55 -5.29 -14.84
CA GLU A 345 23.81 -6.41 -15.73
C GLU A 345 23.14 -7.69 -15.23
N ALA A 346 23.24 -7.96 -13.93
CA ALA A 346 22.64 -9.12 -13.30
C ALA A 346 21.10 -9.09 -13.41
N LEU A 347 20.47 -7.90 -13.34
CA LEU A 347 19.05 -7.72 -13.63
C LEU A 347 18.67 -8.01 -15.09
N ARG A 348 19.54 -7.73 -16.07
CA ARG A 348 19.28 -8.11 -17.48
C ARG A 348 19.30 -9.62 -17.66
N ILE A 349 20.25 -10.29 -17.01
CA ILE A 349 20.34 -11.75 -16.99
C ILE A 349 19.06 -12.32 -16.36
N PHE A 350 18.60 -11.75 -15.25
CA PHE A 350 17.34 -12.13 -14.62
C PHE A 350 16.12 -11.97 -15.55
N GLU A 351 15.96 -10.82 -16.22
CA GLU A 351 14.84 -10.62 -17.15
C GLU A 351 14.90 -11.59 -18.34
N GLY A 352 16.10 -11.96 -18.80
CA GLY A 352 16.29 -13.01 -19.81
C GLY A 352 15.90 -14.40 -19.31
N ALA A 353 16.20 -14.72 -18.06
CA ALA A 353 15.90 -16.01 -17.41
C ALA A 353 14.46 -16.14 -16.92
N ARG A 354 13.72 -15.02 -16.76
CA ARG A 354 12.40 -14.96 -16.11
C ARG A 354 11.37 -15.95 -16.66
N ASN A 355 11.30 -16.10 -17.98
CA ASN A 355 10.35 -17.03 -18.59
C ASN A 355 10.71 -18.49 -18.30
N SER A 356 12.01 -18.82 -18.26
CA SER A 356 12.50 -20.15 -17.90
C SER A 356 12.24 -20.45 -16.42
N LEU A 357 12.51 -19.49 -15.53
CA LEU A 357 12.21 -19.59 -14.11
C LEU A 357 10.73 -19.88 -13.87
N ARG A 358 9.83 -19.15 -14.53
CA ARG A 358 8.38 -19.36 -14.37
C ARG A 358 7.92 -20.75 -14.83
N ALA A 359 8.50 -21.28 -15.91
CA ALA A 359 8.18 -22.62 -16.39
C ALA A 359 8.67 -23.70 -15.40
N GLN A 360 9.92 -23.58 -14.96
CA GLN A 360 10.52 -24.53 -14.03
C GLN A 360 9.92 -24.46 -12.63
N LEU A 361 9.38 -23.30 -12.21
CA LEU A 361 8.73 -23.14 -10.91
C LEU A 361 7.57 -24.12 -10.73
N THR A 362 6.72 -24.27 -11.75
CA THR A 362 5.61 -25.23 -11.72
C THR A 362 6.11 -26.66 -11.59
N ASP A 363 7.18 -27.02 -12.30
CA ASP A 363 7.79 -28.35 -12.24
C ASP A 363 8.44 -28.61 -10.86
N THR A 364 9.10 -27.61 -10.27
CA THR A 364 9.74 -27.72 -8.94
C THR A 364 8.72 -27.92 -7.82
N LEU A 365 7.58 -27.22 -7.88
CA LEU A 365 6.50 -27.38 -6.90
C LEU A 365 5.80 -28.73 -7.07
N ALA A 366 5.62 -29.20 -8.30
CA ALA A 366 5.06 -30.52 -8.57
C ALA A 366 5.98 -31.67 -8.10
N ALA A 367 7.30 -31.48 -8.16
CA ALA A 367 8.28 -32.46 -7.70
C ALA A 367 8.33 -32.60 -6.16
N HIS A 368 7.96 -31.55 -5.43
CA HIS A 368 7.99 -31.51 -3.96
C HIS A 368 6.62 -31.14 -3.36
N PRO A 369 5.61 -32.02 -3.48
CA PRO A 369 4.28 -31.75 -2.96
C PRO A 369 4.30 -31.67 -1.43
N GLY A 370 3.84 -30.56 -0.87
CA GLY A 370 3.67 -30.37 0.58
C GLY A 370 4.95 -30.02 1.36
N ASP A 371 6.10 -29.89 0.69
CA ASP A 371 7.37 -29.46 1.32
C ASP A 371 7.89 -28.20 0.63
N LEU A 372 7.41 -27.05 1.10
CA LEU A 372 7.75 -25.73 0.55
C LEU A 372 9.23 -25.38 0.74
N VAL A 373 9.86 -25.89 1.81
CA VAL A 373 11.28 -25.64 2.10
C VAL A 373 12.16 -26.29 1.03
N LYS A 374 11.93 -27.58 0.74
CA LYS A 374 12.66 -28.28 -0.31
C LYS A 374 12.36 -27.72 -1.69
N ALA A 375 11.11 -27.35 -1.96
CA ALA A 375 10.72 -26.70 -3.22
C ALA A 375 11.46 -25.37 -3.43
N ARG A 376 11.58 -24.54 -2.39
CA ARG A 376 12.32 -23.27 -2.44
C ARG A 376 13.81 -23.49 -2.68
N MET A 377 14.43 -24.42 -1.96
CA MET A 377 15.85 -24.76 -2.15
C MET A 377 16.14 -25.26 -3.57
N ALA A 378 15.27 -26.10 -4.11
CA ALA A 378 15.37 -26.57 -5.50
C ALA A 378 15.21 -25.43 -6.50
N PHE A 379 14.32 -24.46 -6.23
CA PHE A 379 14.11 -23.30 -7.08
C PHE A 379 15.26 -22.30 -7.04
N GLU A 380 15.91 -22.10 -5.89
CA GLU A 380 17.15 -21.34 -5.80
C GLU A 380 18.27 -21.99 -6.62
N GLU A 381 18.39 -23.32 -6.58
CA GLU A 381 19.39 -24.04 -7.34
C GLU A 381 19.17 -23.91 -8.85
N VAL A 382 17.91 -23.94 -9.28
CA VAL A 382 17.51 -23.57 -10.64
C VAL A 382 17.97 -22.15 -10.98
N GLY A 383 17.78 -21.18 -10.07
CA GLY A 383 18.28 -19.82 -10.24
C GLY A 383 19.80 -19.75 -10.44
N ARG A 384 20.56 -20.47 -9.60
CA ARG A 384 22.03 -20.57 -9.72
C ARG A 384 22.45 -21.19 -11.05
N SER A 385 21.75 -22.23 -11.51
CA SER A 385 22.03 -22.91 -12.79
C SER A 385 21.83 -22.00 -14.00
N LEU A 386 20.94 -21.01 -13.90
CA LEU A 386 20.68 -20.01 -14.94
C LEU A 386 21.63 -18.81 -14.87
N GLY A 387 22.66 -18.86 -14.00
CA GLY A 387 23.68 -17.82 -13.87
C GLY A 387 23.22 -16.61 -13.06
N LEU A 388 22.21 -16.76 -12.21
CA LEU A 388 21.76 -15.70 -11.31
C LEU A 388 22.60 -15.68 -10.04
N ASP A 389 23.11 -14.49 -9.71
CA ASP A 389 23.86 -14.29 -8.47
C ASP A 389 22.90 -13.92 -7.32
N LEU A 390 22.56 -14.92 -6.50
CA LEU A 390 21.69 -14.76 -5.34
C LEU A 390 22.32 -13.96 -4.20
N ARG A 391 23.60 -13.61 -4.29
CA ARG A 391 24.24 -12.71 -3.31
C ARG A 391 23.78 -11.26 -3.47
N ILE A 392 23.22 -10.92 -4.65
CA ILE A 392 22.70 -9.59 -4.93
C ILE A 392 21.24 -9.53 -4.43
N PRO A 393 20.91 -8.67 -3.44
CA PRO A 393 19.56 -8.59 -2.87
C PRO A 393 18.47 -8.33 -3.90
N SER A 394 18.76 -7.52 -4.92
CA SER A 394 17.82 -7.18 -6.00
C SER A 394 17.40 -8.38 -6.84
N ILE A 395 18.24 -9.43 -6.93
CA ILE A 395 17.94 -10.68 -7.64
C ILE A 395 17.32 -11.69 -6.70
N SER A 396 17.93 -11.89 -5.53
CA SER A 396 17.41 -12.79 -4.49
C SER A 396 15.96 -12.46 -4.15
N GLY A 397 15.66 -11.18 -3.87
CA GLY A 397 14.31 -10.71 -3.58
C GLY A 397 13.33 -10.92 -4.72
N ARG A 398 13.75 -10.77 -5.98
CA ARG A 398 12.87 -11.04 -7.15
C ARG A 398 12.61 -12.52 -7.34
N LEU A 399 13.61 -13.37 -7.12
CA LEU A 399 13.46 -14.81 -7.23
C LEU A 399 12.53 -15.34 -6.14
N HIS A 400 12.71 -14.91 -4.89
CA HIS A 400 11.81 -15.26 -3.78
C HIS A 400 10.40 -14.70 -3.99
N ALA A 401 10.26 -13.44 -4.40
CA ALA A 401 8.95 -12.87 -4.70
C ALA A 401 8.22 -13.64 -5.81
N LEU A 402 8.93 -14.16 -6.82
CA LEU A 402 8.33 -15.02 -7.85
C LEU A 402 7.83 -16.36 -7.28
N PHE A 403 8.60 -16.97 -6.38
CA PHE A 403 8.21 -18.22 -5.71
C PHE A 403 6.98 -18.00 -4.82
N ASP A 404 7.03 -17.00 -3.94
CA ASP A 404 5.97 -16.70 -2.98
C ASP A 404 4.66 -16.34 -3.69
N LEU A 405 4.73 -15.46 -4.69
CA LEU A 405 3.57 -15.10 -5.51
C LEU A 405 2.94 -16.33 -6.18
N HIS A 406 3.75 -17.30 -6.61
CA HIS A 406 3.21 -18.50 -7.27
C HIS A 406 2.56 -19.46 -6.28
N VAL A 407 3.11 -19.58 -5.06
CA VAL A 407 2.47 -20.34 -3.97
C VAL A 407 1.14 -19.69 -3.62
N ASP A 408 1.10 -18.37 -3.40
CA ASP A 408 -0.14 -17.62 -3.11
C ASP A 408 -1.17 -17.74 -4.24
N ILE A 409 -0.73 -17.65 -5.50
CA ILE A 409 -1.60 -17.86 -6.66
C ILE A 409 -2.11 -19.31 -6.69
N GLY A 410 -1.25 -20.29 -6.39
CA GLY A 410 -1.64 -21.69 -6.31
C GLY A 410 -2.68 -21.94 -5.23
N GLU A 411 -2.50 -21.38 -4.04
CA GLU A 411 -3.43 -21.48 -2.92
C GLU A 411 -4.77 -20.78 -3.24
N SER A 412 -4.72 -19.58 -3.80
CA SER A 412 -5.94 -18.86 -4.21
C SER A 412 -6.67 -19.54 -5.37
N GLN A 413 -5.94 -20.14 -6.32
CA GLN A 413 -6.53 -20.97 -7.37
C GLN A 413 -7.16 -22.25 -6.81
N ALA A 414 -6.52 -22.89 -5.83
CA ALA A 414 -7.10 -24.04 -5.13
C ALA A 414 -8.37 -23.64 -4.38
N LEU A 415 -8.42 -22.46 -3.77
CA LEU A 415 -9.66 -21.92 -3.16
C LEU A 415 -10.75 -21.60 -4.19
N GLN A 416 -10.37 -21.28 -5.43
CA GLN A 416 -11.28 -21.04 -6.55
C GLN A 416 -11.70 -22.30 -7.31
N ASP A 417 -11.11 -23.47 -7.01
CA ASP A 417 -11.54 -24.73 -7.59
C ASP A 417 -13.01 -25.01 -7.18
N PRO A 418 -13.94 -25.20 -8.14
CA PRO A 418 -15.34 -25.51 -7.83
C PRO A 418 -15.50 -26.73 -6.92
N ALA A 419 -14.60 -27.72 -6.98
CA ALA A 419 -14.65 -28.89 -6.10
C ALA A 419 -14.30 -28.54 -4.64
N ILE A 420 -13.28 -27.70 -4.42
CA ILE A 420 -12.88 -27.25 -3.08
C ILE A 420 -13.92 -26.27 -2.52
N ALA A 421 -14.44 -25.36 -3.35
CA ALA A 421 -15.53 -24.47 -2.97
C ALA A 421 -16.82 -25.22 -2.59
N ARG A 422 -17.16 -26.29 -3.32
CA ARG A 422 -18.25 -27.22 -2.97
C ARG A 422 -18.02 -27.88 -1.62
N ARG A 423 -16.85 -28.49 -1.41
CA ARG A 423 -16.49 -29.14 -0.13
C ARG A 423 -16.56 -28.17 1.04
N ASN A 424 -16.05 -26.94 0.88
CA ASN A 424 -16.12 -25.91 1.91
C ASN A 424 -17.56 -25.52 2.27
N ARG A 425 -18.47 -25.45 1.30
CA ARG A 425 -19.90 -25.20 1.55
C ARG A 425 -20.55 -26.37 2.29
N VAL A 426 -20.26 -27.60 1.89
CA VAL A 426 -20.74 -28.81 2.57
C VAL A 426 -20.23 -28.87 4.01
N LEU A 427 -18.94 -28.57 4.24
CA LEU A 427 -18.34 -28.53 5.57
C LEU A 427 -19.00 -27.49 6.48
N ARG A 428 -19.30 -26.28 5.97
CA ARG A 428 -20.02 -25.26 6.74
C ARG A 428 -21.37 -25.76 7.25
N ILE A 429 -22.08 -26.55 6.44
CA ILE A 429 -23.41 -27.06 6.79
C ILE A 429 -23.32 -28.25 7.74
N LEU A 430 -22.33 -29.13 7.54
CA LEU A 430 -22.04 -30.20 8.50
C LEU A 430 -21.67 -29.61 9.86
N GLN A 431 -20.74 -28.66 9.90
CA GLN A 431 -20.23 -28.03 11.12
C GLN A 431 -21.19 -27.01 11.74
N HIS A 432 -22.27 -26.63 11.06
CA HIS A 432 -23.23 -25.66 11.58
C HIS A 432 -23.87 -26.15 12.89
N GLY A 433 -23.70 -25.40 13.98
CA GLY A 433 -24.29 -25.75 15.28
C GLY A 433 -23.74 -27.03 15.90
N THR A 434 -22.47 -27.39 15.65
CA THR A 434 -21.71 -28.46 16.33
C THR A 434 -21.73 -28.37 17.85
N VAL A 435 -21.91 -27.16 18.38
CA VAL A 435 -22.05 -26.88 19.82
C VAL A 435 -23.23 -27.61 20.47
N HIS A 436 -24.24 -28.01 19.68
CA HIS A 436 -25.44 -28.68 20.18
C HIS A 436 -25.47 -30.20 19.95
N LEU A 437 -24.40 -30.79 19.41
CA LEU A 437 -24.32 -32.23 19.12
C LEU A 437 -23.72 -33.02 20.28
N GLN A 438 -24.11 -34.30 20.37
CA GLN A 438 -23.50 -35.23 21.31
C GLN A 438 -22.08 -35.62 20.84
N ALA A 439 -21.21 -35.99 21.79
CA ALA A 439 -19.82 -36.34 21.49
C ALA A 439 -19.66 -37.53 20.52
N SER A 440 -20.63 -38.45 20.48
CA SER A 440 -20.69 -39.53 19.48
C SER A 440 -20.96 -39.00 18.07
N GLU A 441 -21.87 -38.04 17.95
CA GLU A 441 -22.28 -37.43 16.69
C GLU A 441 -21.16 -36.54 16.12
N CYS A 442 -20.46 -35.78 16.97
CA CYS A 442 -19.27 -35.03 16.57
C CYS A 442 -18.19 -35.95 15.99
N ARG A 443 -17.92 -37.10 16.64
CA ARG A 443 -16.95 -38.09 16.11
C ARG A 443 -17.37 -38.64 14.75
N THR A 444 -18.66 -38.87 14.52
CA THR A 444 -19.14 -39.32 13.20
C THR A 444 -18.98 -38.22 12.15
N LEU A 445 -19.19 -36.96 12.52
CA LEU A 445 -19.05 -35.80 11.64
C LEU A 445 -17.58 -35.54 11.28
N ASP A 446 -16.67 -35.61 12.26
CA ASP A 446 -15.22 -35.51 12.05
C ASP A 446 -14.71 -36.62 11.11
N ARG A 447 -15.28 -37.83 11.20
CA ARG A 447 -14.94 -38.95 10.29
C ARG A 447 -15.47 -38.74 8.87
N ILE A 448 -16.60 -38.03 8.70
CA ILE A 448 -17.13 -37.66 7.39
C ILE A 448 -16.32 -36.51 6.80
N GLU A 449 -15.95 -35.51 7.61
CA GLU A 449 -15.12 -34.38 7.21
C GLU A 449 -13.75 -34.83 6.69
N ARG A 450 -13.06 -35.72 7.41
CA ARG A 450 -11.78 -36.30 6.97
C ARG A 450 -11.88 -37.09 5.67
N ASN A 451 -13.09 -37.54 5.30
CA ASN A 451 -13.32 -38.35 4.11
C ASN A 451 -14.42 -37.74 3.22
N ILE A 452 -14.41 -36.42 3.07
CA ILE A 452 -15.45 -35.70 2.33
C ILE A 452 -15.46 -36.08 0.84
N ALA A 453 -14.29 -36.41 0.26
CA ALA A 453 -14.18 -36.84 -1.13
C ALA A 453 -14.94 -38.16 -1.39
N ALA A 454 -14.81 -39.16 -0.49
CA ALA A 454 -15.54 -40.42 -0.66
C ALA A 454 -17.05 -40.29 -0.38
N PHE A 455 -17.46 -39.26 0.37
CA PHE A 455 -18.88 -38.90 0.52
C PHE A 455 -19.42 -38.26 -0.75
N GLU A 456 -18.65 -37.36 -1.37
CA GLU A 456 -18.97 -36.73 -2.65
C GLU A 456 -19.14 -37.76 -3.77
N GLU A 457 -18.19 -38.70 -3.93
CA GLU A 457 -18.29 -39.80 -4.90
C GLU A 457 -19.51 -40.72 -4.66
N LEU A 458 -19.86 -40.95 -3.39
CA LEU A 458 -21.05 -41.73 -3.04
C LEU A 458 -22.31 -41.01 -3.49
N VAL A 459 -22.39 -39.70 -3.23
CA VAL A 459 -23.55 -38.89 -3.65
C VAL A 459 -23.62 -38.83 -5.18
N GLU A 460 -22.49 -38.63 -5.86
CA GLU A 460 -22.40 -38.64 -7.33
C GLU A 460 -22.92 -39.98 -7.90
N THR A 461 -22.40 -41.12 -7.45
CA THR A 461 -22.84 -42.43 -7.95
C THR A 461 -24.33 -42.73 -7.70
N VAL A 462 -24.87 -42.30 -6.56
CA VAL A 462 -26.30 -42.43 -6.27
C VAL A 462 -27.15 -41.54 -7.19
N LEU A 463 -26.66 -40.34 -7.50
CA LEU A 463 -27.38 -39.37 -8.34
C LEU A 463 -27.20 -39.61 -9.84
N GLU A 464 -26.07 -40.17 -10.28
CA GLU A 464 -25.90 -40.63 -11.67
C GLU A 464 -26.86 -41.78 -11.99
N SER A 465 -27.18 -42.61 -11.00
CA SER A 465 -28.17 -43.68 -11.13
C SER A 465 -29.61 -43.19 -11.18
N SER A 466 -29.85 -41.91 -10.86
CA SER A 466 -31.15 -41.29 -10.92
C SER A 466 -31.23 -40.27 -12.05
N GLU A 467 -32.31 -40.30 -12.82
CA GLU A 467 -32.55 -39.37 -13.93
C GLU A 467 -32.96 -37.97 -13.40
N GLY A 468 -32.13 -37.38 -12.53
CA GLY A 468 -32.21 -35.99 -12.09
C GLY A 468 -33.32 -35.65 -11.09
N THR A 469 -33.68 -36.57 -10.19
CA THR A 469 -34.67 -36.31 -9.12
C THR A 469 -34.12 -36.76 -7.77
N PHE A 470 -34.20 -35.96 -6.70
CA PHE A 470 -33.73 -36.37 -5.35
C PHE A 470 -34.85 -36.86 -4.43
N SER A 471 -35.50 -37.96 -4.82
CA SER A 471 -36.66 -38.50 -4.09
C SER A 471 -36.29 -39.22 -2.79
N ASP A 472 -37.29 -39.45 -1.92
CA ASP A 472 -37.13 -40.14 -0.62
C ASP A 472 -36.42 -41.51 -0.72
N SER A 473 -36.57 -42.22 -1.85
CA SER A 473 -35.88 -43.48 -2.10
C SER A 473 -34.36 -43.32 -2.24
N GLN A 474 -33.90 -42.23 -2.86
CA GLN A 474 -32.48 -41.95 -3.03
C GLN A 474 -31.87 -41.38 -1.76
N GLN A 475 -32.62 -40.55 -1.06
CA GLN A 475 -32.26 -40.10 0.29
C GLN A 475 -32.06 -41.29 1.23
N ALA A 476 -32.93 -42.30 1.16
CA ALA A 476 -32.78 -43.54 1.92
C ALA A 476 -31.57 -44.39 1.47
N LEU A 477 -31.21 -44.38 0.19
CA LEU A 477 -30.01 -45.06 -0.33
C LEU A 477 -28.73 -44.42 0.21
N VAL A 478 -28.61 -43.09 0.17
CA VAL A 478 -27.43 -42.38 0.72
C VAL A 478 -27.24 -42.73 2.20
N ILE A 479 -28.31 -42.71 3.00
CA ILE A 479 -28.25 -43.06 4.42
C ILE A 479 -27.87 -44.54 4.62
N ARG A 480 -28.48 -45.47 3.87
CA ARG A 480 -28.15 -46.89 3.95
C ARG A 480 -26.70 -47.20 3.59
N PHE A 481 -26.15 -46.53 2.57
CA PHE A 481 -24.75 -46.71 2.20
C PHE A 481 -23.80 -46.20 3.29
N LEU A 482 -24.12 -45.07 3.91
CA LEU A 482 -23.33 -44.55 5.04
C LEU A 482 -23.43 -45.46 6.28
N GLU A 483 -24.61 -45.98 6.61
CA GLU A 483 -24.79 -46.98 7.67
C GLU A 483 -23.99 -48.26 7.38
N SER A 484 -23.98 -48.73 6.12
CA SER A 484 -23.21 -49.92 5.71
C SER A 484 -21.70 -49.75 5.83
N ARG A 485 -21.21 -48.50 5.75
CA ARG A 485 -19.81 -48.13 5.98
C ARG A 485 -19.49 -47.89 7.46
N GLY A 486 -20.45 -48.08 8.37
CA GLY A 486 -20.27 -47.93 9.81
C GLY A 486 -20.31 -46.47 10.30
N TYR A 487 -21.05 -45.61 9.62
CA TYR A 487 -21.39 -44.26 10.10
C TYR A 487 -22.78 -44.28 10.75
N ASP A 488 -22.89 -43.81 11.99
CA ASP A 488 -24.17 -43.71 12.71
C ASP A 488 -24.90 -42.40 12.34
N VAL A 489 -25.44 -42.35 11.12
CA VAL A 489 -26.00 -41.12 10.52
C VAL A 489 -27.51 -41.01 10.60
N ASN A 490 -28.20 -42.06 11.06
CA ASN A 490 -29.65 -42.13 11.17
C ASN A 490 -30.17 -41.63 12.53
N THR A 491 -29.61 -40.52 13.00
CA THR A 491 -30.14 -39.77 14.14
C THR A 491 -31.01 -38.61 13.64
N ALA A 492 -31.93 -38.13 14.48
CA ALA A 492 -32.84 -37.04 14.12
C ALA A 492 -32.11 -35.71 13.80
N THR A 493 -30.87 -35.57 14.26
CA THR A 493 -29.99 -34.41 14.14
C THR A 493 -29.05 -34.49 12.92
N LEU A 494 -28.43 -35.65 12.68
CA LEU A 494 -27.45 -35.84 11.60
C LEU A 494 -28.12 -36.14 10.25
N ARG A 495 -29.21 -36.92 10.25
CA ARG A 495 -29.90 -37.33 9.03
C ARG A 495 -30.34 -36.13 8.17
N PRO A 496 -30.99 -35.07 8.69
CA PRO A 496 -31.36 -33.92 7.88
C PRO A 496 -30.15 -33.15 7.33
N ARG A 497 -29.05 -33.07 8.08
CA ARG A 497 -27.82 -32.35 7.67
C ARG A 497 -27.14 -33.05 6.51
N ILE A 498 -27.00 -34.36 6.60
CA ILE A 498 -26.33 -35.16 5.57
C ILE A 498 -27.14 -35.18 4.28
N LEU A 499 -28.48 -35.23 4.38
CA LEU A 499 -29.36 -35.12 3.23
C LEU A 499 -29.31 -33.73 2.58
N ALA A 500 -29.23 -32.65 3.38
CA ALA A 500 -29.02 -31.31 2.86
C ALA A 500 -27.66 -31.18 2.14
N CYS A 501 -26.59 -31.76 2.70
CA CYS A 501 -25.27 -31.80 2.08
C CYS A 501 -25.27 -32.58 0.76
N ALA A 502 -25.93 -33.74 0.72
CA ALA A 502 -26.09 -34.54 -0.50
C ALA A 502 -26.89 -33.79 -1.58
N GLY A 503 -27.96 -33.07 -1.18
CA GLY A 503 -28.74 -32.23 -2.10
C GLY A 503 -27.93 -31.08 -2.69
N ILE A 504 -27.05 -30.45 -1.90
CA ILE A 504 -26.17 -29.37 -2.38
C ILE A 504 -25.15 -29.90 -3.38
N ILE A 505 -24.47 -31.01 -3.05
CA ILE A 505 -23.53 -31.67 -3.97
C ILE A 505 -24.22 -31.99 -5.28
N GLY A 506 -25.41 -32.59 -5.22
CA GLY A 506 -26.19 -32.93 -6.40
C GLY A 506 -26.69 -31.74 -7.22
N SER A 507 -27.02 -30.62 -6.56
CA SER A 507 -27.39 -29.39 -7.26
C SER A 507 -26.22 -28.72 -7.98
N GLU A 508 -25.02 -28.82 -7.42
CA GLU A 508 -23.81 -28.22 -7.99
C GLU A 508 -23.21 -29.05 -9.12
N LEU A 509 -23.34 -30.38 -9.04
CA LEU A 509 -22.99 -31.29 -10.13
C LEU A 509 -24.03 -31.27 -11.27
N GLY A 510 -25.15 -30.56 -11.08
CA GLY A 510 -26.19 -30.37 -12.10
C GLY A 510 -27.18 -31.52 -12.23
N PHE A 511 -27.18 -32.47 -11.29
CA PHE A 511 -28.14 -33.57 -11.26
C PHE A 511 -29.51 -33.13 -10.72
N ILE A 512 -29.55 -32.14 -9.82
CA ILE A 512 -30.78 -31.75 -9.11
C ILE A 512 -31.01 -30.24 -9.22
N SER A 513 -32.27 -29.79 -9.24
CA SER A 513 -32.58 -28.37 -9.17
C SER A 513 -32.41 -27.82 -7.74
N PRO A 514 -31.94 -26.58 -7.52
CA PRO A 514 -31.79 -26.00 -6.17
C PRO A 514 -33.06 -26.00 -5.30
N ASN A 515 -34.23 -26.18 -5.91
CA ASN A 515 -35.53 -26.25 -5.23
C ASN A 515 -35.83 -27.62 -4.59
N GLU A 516 -35.10 -28.66 -4.99
CA GLU A 516 -35.26 -30.04 -4.50
C GLU A 516 -34.33 -30.38 -3.34
N ILE A 517 -33.53 -29.42 -2.85
CA ILE A 517 -32.66 -29.60 -1.69
C ILE A 517 -33.53 -29.80 -0.44
N PRO A 518 -33.38 -30.92 0.30
CA PRO A 518 -34.14 -31.15 1.53
C PRO A 518 -33.82 -30.07 2.55
N ARG A 519 -34.85 -29.37 3.03
CA ARG A 519 -34.70 -28.33 4.05
C ARG A 519 -34.37 -28.99 5.38
N ILE A 520 -33.38 -28.43 6.09
CA ILE A 520 -33.07 -28.82 7.46
C ILE A 520 -34.31 -28.53 8.31
N ALA A 521 -34.74 -29.50 9.13
CA ALA A 521 -35.94 -29.38 9.96
C ALA A 521 -35.90 -28.11 10.85
N PRO A 522 -37.06 -27.45 11.07
CA PRO A 522 -37.13 -26.15 11.74
C PRO A 522 -36.77 -26.30 13.22
N GLY A 523 -35.67 -25.68 13.62
CA GLY A 523 -35.08 -25.78 14.96
C GLY A 523 -33.60 -25.43 14.99
N ILE A 524 -32.94 -25.45 13.84
CA ILE A 524 -31.62 -24.86 13.61
C ILE A 524 -31.87 -23.59 12.82
N ILE A 525 -31.73 -22.43 13.46
CA ILE A 525 -31.98 -21.11 12.85
C ILE A 525 -30.95 -20.91 11.74
N ILE A 526 -31.35 -21.22 10.52
CA ILE A 526 -30.82 -20.58 9.33
C ILE A 526 -31.62 -19.29 9.24
N SER A 527 -30.99 -18.12 9.41
CA SER A 527 -31.70 -16.88 9.13
C SER A 527 -32.09 -16.89 7.66
N ASP A 528 -33.38 -16.74 7.34
CA ASP A 528 -33.88 -16.72 5.95
C ASP A 528 -33.09 -15.75 5.05
N SER A 529 -32.50 -14.70 5.64
CA SER A 529 -31.59 -13.77 4.97
C SER A 529 -30.28 -14.37 4.43
N GLN A 530 -29.79 -15.49 4.98
CA GLN A 530 -28.53 -16.12 4.53
C GLN A 530 -28.75 -17.11 3.39
N VAL A 531 -29.90 -17.79 3.37
CA VAL A 531 -30.30 -18.58 2.19
C VAL A 531 -30.62 -17.64 1.05
N ASP A 532 -31.34 -16.55 1.32
CA ASP A 532 -31.57 -15.51 0.32
C ASP A 532 -30.26 -14.84 -0.10
N ALA A 533 -29.30 -14.59 0.79
CA ALA A 533 -27.98 -14.08 0.40
C ALA A 533 -27.19 -15.07 -0.48
N ILE A 534 -27.23 -16.38 -0.19
CA ILE A 534 -26.59 -17.41 -1.01
C ILE A 534 -27.30 -17.56 -2.35
N VAL A 535 -28.63 -17.45 -2.39
CA VAL A 535 -29.44 -17.48 -3.62
C VAL A 535 -29.22 -16.21 -4.45
N ILE A 536 -29.07 -15.05 -3.81
CA ILE A 536 -28.71 -13.78 -4.45
C ILE A 536 -27.27 -13.83 -4.98
N GLU A 537 -26.33 -14.42 -4.25
CA GLU A 537 -24.96 -14.64 -4.73
C GLU A 537 -24.91 -15.64 -5.88
N LEU A 538 -25.71 -16.72 -5.85
CA LEU A 538 -25.86 -17.66 -6.95
C LEU A 538 -26.56 -17.04 -8.16
N GLN A 539 -27.55 -16.17 -7.96
CA GLN A 539 -28.19 -15.39 -9.03
C GLN A 539 -27.24 -14.34 -9.59
N ALA A 540 -26.42 -13.68 -8.76
CA ALA A 540 -25.41 -12.71 -9.18
C ALA A 540 -24.27 -13.39 -9.97
N LEU A 541 -23.85 -14.59 -9.57
CA LEU A 541 -22.93 -15.43 -10.33
C LEU A 541 -23.55 -15.86 -11.66
N ALA A 542 -24.80 -16.34 -11.65
CA ALA A 542 -25.52 -16.73 -12.87
C ALA A 542 -25.75 -15.54 -13.83
N ASP A 543 -25.99 -14.34 -13.30
CA ASP A 543 -26.13 -13.11 -14.06
C ASP A 543 -24.79 -12.54 -14.54
N ALA A 544 -23.69 -12.80 -13.83
CA ALA A 544 -22.33 -12.53 -14.30
C ALA A 544 -21.94 -13.39 -15.51
N PHE A 545 -22.59 -14.55 -15.69
CA PHE A 545 -22.43 -15.43 -16.85
C PHE A 545 -23.45 -15.14 -17.99
N LYS A 546 -24.43 -14.24 -17.81
CA LYS A 546 -25.37 -13.84 -18.88
C LYS A 546 -24.93 -12.55 -19.59
N PRO A 547 -25.04 -12.46 -20.92
CA PRO A 547 -24.77 -11.21 -21.65
C PRO A 547 -25.84 -10.15 -21.33
N LYS A 548 -25.39 -9.02 -20.77
CA LYS A 548 -26.22 -7.92 -20.23
C LYS A 548 -27.22 -7.33 -21.24
N LYS A 549 -28.50 -7.27 -20.84
CA LYS A 549 -29.51 -6.32 -21.36
C LYS A 549 -30.07 -5.53 -20.17
N GLU A 550 -29.94 -4.21 -20.23
CA GLU A 550 -30.32 -3.27 -19.17
C GLU A 550 -31.84 -3.11 -19.03
N THR A 551 -32.35 -3.14 -17.80
CA THR A 551 -33.53 -2.34 -17.40
C THR A 551 -33.50 -2.00 -15.90
N ALA A 552 -34.00 -0.80 -15.61
CA ALA A 552 -33.79 0.04 -14.42
C ALA A 552 -34.59 -0.36 -13.15
N ALA A 553 -34.03 0.01 -11.99
CA ALA A 553 -34.61 -0.11 -10.66
C ALA A 553 -35.37 1.16 -10.20
N LYS A 554 -36.31 0.99 -9.26
CA LYS A 554 -37.04 2.05 -8.53
C LYS A 554 -36.56 2.14 -7.07
N GLU A 555 -36.53 3.35 -6.52
CA GLU A 555 -36.12 3.72 -5.14
C GLU A 555 -37.30 4.00 -4.18
N PRO A 556 -37.04 3.89 -2.86
CA PRO A 556 -37.42 4.88 -1.81
C PRO A 556 -36.19 5.25 -0.92
N GLU A 557 -36.08 6.30 -0.10
CA GLU A 557 -36.93 7.41 0.37
C GLU A 557 -36.02 8.54 0.99
N GLN A 558 -36.12 9.72 0.38
CA GLN A 558 -35.99 11.14 0.82
C GLN A 558 -35.08 11.72 1.93
N GLU A 559 -34.35 11.01 2.79
CA GLU A 559 -33.41 11.69 3.74
C GLU A 559 -31.91 11.51 3.39
N LEU A 560 -31.60 10.56 2.52
CA LEU A 560 -30.30 10.42 1.84
C LEU A 560 -30.14 11.37 0.64
N ALA A 561 -31.19 12.11 0.28
CA ALA A 561 -31.30 12.79 -1.00
C ALA A 561 -30.27 13.93 -1.21
N GLU A 562 -29.78 14.60 -0.18
CA GLU A 562 -28.81 15.70 -0.37
C GLU A 562 -27.34 15.25 -0.44
N SER A 563 -26.97 14.16 0.24
CA SER A 563 -25.63 13.58 0.10
C SER A 563 -25.53 12.74 -1.18
N VAL A 564 -26.61 12.02 -1.52
CA VAL A 564 -26.74 11.25 -2.75
C VAL A 564 -26.89 12.18 -3.96
N ALA A 565 -27.55 13.34 -3.88
CA ALA A 565 -27.56 14.31 -4.99
C ALA A 565 -26.16 14.84 -5.31
N ASN A 566 -25.34 15.18 -4.30
CA ASN A 566 -23.96 15.60 -4.52
C ASN A 566 -23.09 14.47 -5.09
N ALA A 567 -23.27 13.24 -4.61
CA ALA A 567 -22.58 12.07 -5.16
C ALA A 567 -23.06 11.72 -6.59
N ALA A 568 -24.36 11.87 -6.87
CA ALA A 568 -24.96 11.68 -8.17
C ALA A 568 -24.49 12.75 -9.16
N ASP A 569 -24.40 14.02 -8.76
CA ASP A 569 -23.85 15.10 -9.57
C ASP A 569 -22.37 14.83 -9.90
N HIS A 570 -21.59 14.31 -8.93
CA HIS A 570 -20.22 13.88 -9.18
C HIS A 570 -20.14 12.69 -10.14
N LEU A 571 -21.06 11.72 -10.03
CA LEU A 571 -21.13 10.58 -10.95
C LEU A 571 -21.62 10.98 -12.34
N ILE A 572 -22.53 11.95 -12.45
CA ILE A 572 -22.97 12.55 -13.71
C ILE A 572 -21.80 13.31 -14.36
N ASP A 573 -21.02 14.06 -13.59
CA ASP A 573 -19.80 14.73 -14.07
C ASP A 573 -18.73 13.72 -14.51
N VAL A 574 -18.56 12.61 -13.78
CA VAL A 574 -17.63 11.53 -14.13
C VAL A 574 -18.11 10.78 -15.37
N ARG A 575 -19.42 10.50 -15.48
CA ARG A 575 -20.02 9.87 -16.65
C ARG A 575 -19.93 10.78 -17.87
N ALA A 576 -20.18 12.08 -17.72
CA ALA A 576 -19.97 13.07 -18.79
C ALA A 576 -18.48 13.19 -19.19
N LYS A 577 -17.53 12.95 -18.27
CA LYS A 577 -16.10 12.84 -18.61
C LYS A 577 -15.80 11.56 -19.39
N ILE A 578 -16.38 10.43 -19.00
CA ILE A 578 -16.22 9.15 -19.70
C ILE A 578 -16.86 9.23 -21.09
N ASP A 579 -18.09 9.73 -21.21
CA ASP A 579 -18.78 9.89 -22.48
C ASP A 579 -18.05 10.87 -23.42
N ARG A 580 -17.35 11.88 -22.87
CA ARG A 580 -16.47 12.77 -23.67
C ARG A 580 -15.19 12.07 -24.10
N VAL A 581 -14.60 11.26 -23.24
CA VAL A 581 -13.43 10.44 -23.57
C VAL A 581 -13.80 9.42 -24.64
N ASP A 582 -14.95 8.76 -24.52
CA ASP A 582 -15.46 7.80 -25.50
C ASP A 582 -15.80 8.49 -26.83
N ASN A 583 -16.41 9.68 -26.82
CA ASN A 583 -16.60 10.48 -28.05
C ASN A 583 -15.25 10.90 -28.68
N ILE A 584 -14.23 11.18 -27.88
CA ILE A 584 -12.87 11.47 -28.39
C ILE A 584 -12.26 10.19 -28.99
N LEU A 585 -12.42 9.03 -28.33
CA LEU A 585 -11.95 7.74 -28.83
C LEU A 585 -12.68 7.30 -30.12
N GLU A 586 -13.97 7.58 -30.23
CA GLU A 586 -14.75 7.33 -31.46
C GLU A 586 -14.32 8.24 -32.60
N ARG A 587 -14.00 9.51 -32.33
CA ARG A 587 -13.42 10.42 -33.33
C ARG A 587 -12.00 10.03 -33.76
N LEU A 588 -11.28 9.28 -32.93
CA LEU A 588 -9.94 8.73 -33.23
C LEU A 588 -9.99 7.40 -34.01
N ARG A 589 -11.18 6.83 -34.27
CA ARG A 589 -11.37 5.59 -35.05
C ARG A 589 -11.50 5.81 -36.57
N ILE A 590 -11.14 6.99 -37.08
CA ILE A 590 -11.05 7.29 -38.52
C ILE A 590 -9.61 7.58 -38.90
#